data_AF-A0AAU2TQY7-F1
#
_entry.id   AF-A0AAU2TQY7-F1
#
_cell.length_a   1.000
_cell.length_b   1.000
_cell.length_c   1.000
_cell.angle_alpha   90.00
_cell.angle_beta   90.00
_cell.angle_gamma   90.00
#
_symmetry.space_group_name_H-M   'P 1'
#
loop_
_entity.id
_entity.type
_entity.pdbx_description
1 polymer ?
#
loop_
_entity_poly.entity_id
_entity_poly.type
_entity_poly.pdbx_seq_one_letter_code
_entity_poly.pdbx_strand_id
1 'polypeptide(L)'
;MGFSGHLVFARGERSVLEASVFGGVDGELRGAVHAWPSRPGGWRTLQFDHGLWEDEHLGVLVERTGAPACVADVSDSDLALVTGLGTDGRRWQAWLNLDTAAALQVEEPEDLDDTSLWVASPEFDDAVRRKRVELEGNVPADARGALAWAAAAGVPAGAGQGRIEELLRSHETFVEDLFSVLLDELGFPPEPGDASPEP
;
A
#
# COMPACT_ATOMS: atom_id res chain seq x y z
N MET A 1 -19.02 2.62 -4.39
CA MET A 1 -18.66 2.04 -3.09
C MET A 1 -17.24 1.56 -3.28
N GLY A 2 -16.28 2.29 -2.73
CA GLY A 2 -14.89 1.88 -2.72
C GLY A 2 -14.65 0.81 -1.66
N PHE A 3 -13.45 0.26 -1.67
CA PHE A 3 -12.97 -0.69 -0.69
C PHE A 3 -12.20 0.04 0.41
N SER A 4 -12.44 -0.37 1.65
CA SER A 4 -11.66 0.08 2.81
C SER A 4 -11.16 -1.16 3.55
N GLY A 5 -9.86 -1.24 3.78
CA GLY A 5 -9.23 -2.43 4.33
C GLY A 5 -7.75 -2.49 3.99
N HIS A 6 -7.19 -3.70 3.99
CA HIS A 6 -5.75 -3.89 3.86
C HIS A 6 -5.41 -4.81 2.69
N LEU A 7 -4.50 -4.37 1.83
CA LEU A 7 -3.87 -5.20 0.81
C LEU A 7 -2.48 -5.63 1.30
N VAL A 8 -2.33 -6.91 1.61
CA VAL A 8 -1.11 -7.48 2.18
C VAL A 8 -0.40 -8.29 1.11
N PHE A 9 0.82 -7.87 0.77
CA PHE A 9 1.65 -8.53 -0.21
C PHE A 9 2.85 -9.21 0.47
N ALA A 10 2.97 -10.53 0.27
CA ALA A 10 4.03 -11.33 0.86
C ALA A 10 4.27 -12.61 0.06
N ARG A 11 5.38 -13.28 0.38
CA ARG A 11 5.74 -14.57 -0.20
C ARG A 11 5.29 -15.71 0.71
N GLY A 12 4.51 -16.65 0.19
CA GLY A 12 4.10 -17.84 0.94
C GLY A 12 2.76 -18.42 0.48
N GLU A 13 2.41 -19.57 1.04
CA GLU A 13 1.09 -20.17 0.82
C GLU A 13 0.00 -19.38 1.56
N ARG A 14 -1.21 -19.35 0.98
CA ARG A 14 -2.40 -18.69 1.55
C ARG A 14 -2.60 -19.01 3.03
N SER A 15 -2.48 -20.29 3.38
CA SER A 15 -2.66 -20.80 4.74
C SER A 15 -1.68 -20.18 5.73
N VAL A 16 -0.42 -19.95 5.34
CA VAL A 16 0.62 -19.34 6.18
C VAL A 16 0.32 -17.87 6.40
N LEU A 17 -0.09 -17.16 5.35
CA LEU A 17 -0.41 -15.73 5.43
C LEU A 17 -1.65 -15.49 6.29
N GLU A 18 -2.73 -16.25 6.07
CA GLU A 18 -3.96 -16.16 6.87
C GLU A 18 -3.72 -16.53 8.34
N ALA A 19 -2.91 -17.55 8.61
CA ALA A 19 -2.58 -17.96 9.98
C ALA A 19 -1.76 -16.90 10.74
N SER A 20 -1.06 -16.01 10.04
CA SER A 20 -0.29 -14.91 10.66
C SER A 20 -1.20 -13.80 11.19
N VAL A 21 -2.40 -13.66 10.61
CA VAL A 21 -3.41 -12.67 11.00
C VAL A 21 -4.41 -13.26 11.99
N PHE A 22 -4.96 -14.45 11.70
CA PHE A 22 -6.05 -15.02 12.50
C PHE A 22 -5.58 -15.92 13.64
N GLY A 23 -4.28 -16.15 13.82
CA GLY A 23 -3.77 -17.05 14.87
C GLY A 23 -4.32 -18.48 14.82
N GLY A 24 -4.92 -18.90 13.68
CA GLY A 24 -5.61 -20.18 13.52
C GLY A 24 -7.11 -20.20 13.88
N VAL A 25 -7.74 -19.03 14.07
CA VAL A 25 -9.16 -18.90 14.46
C VAL A 25 -10.13 -18.99 13.25
N ASP A 26 -11.35 -19.43 13.57
CA ASP A 26 -12.50 -19.98 12.82
C ASP A 26 -12.80 -19.64 11.34
N GLY A 27 -13.53 -20.56 10.70
CA GLY A 27 -13.84 -20.57 9.26
C GLY A 27 -14.72 -19.43 8.73
N GLU A 28 -15.41 -18.67 9.60
CA GLU A 28 -16.23 -17.51 9.20
C GLU A 28 -15.36 -16.32 8.74
N LEU A 29 -14.19 -16.09 9.36
CA LEU A 29 -13.29 -14.99 9.00
C LEU A 29 -12.60 -15.21 7.65
N ARG A 30 -12.49 -16.47 7.18
CA ARG A 30 -11.93 -16.77 5.85
C ARG A 30 -12.78 -16.21 4.71
N GLY A 31 -14.07 -15.97 4.93
CA GLY A 31 -14.94 -15.33 3.94
C GLY A 31 -14.64 -13.85 3.73
N ALA A 32 -14.01 -13.19 4.72
CA ALA A 32 -13.62 -11.79 4.70
C ALA A 32 -12.20 -11.56 4.15
N VAL A 33 -11.57 -12.61 3.60
CA VAL A 33 -10.26 -12.53 2.95
C VAL A 33 -10.36 -12.92 1.50
N HIS A 34 -10.23 -11.92 0.64
CA HIS A 34 -10.12 -12.11 -0.79
C HIS A 34 -8.64 -12.31 -1.18
N ALA A 35 -8.37 -13.23 -2.10
CA ALA A 35 -7.03 -13.49 -2.57
C ALA A 35 -6.94 -13.08 -4.04
N TRP A 36 -6.00 -12.20 -4.34
CA TRP A 36 -5.69 -11.81 -5.71
C TRP A 36 -4.99 -12.96 -6.44
N PRO A 37 -4.92 -12.92 -7.79
CA PRO A 37 -4.19 -13.89 -8.57
C PRO A 37 -2.76 -14.09 -8.05
N SER A 38 -2.32 -15.35 -7.94
CA SER A 38 -0.98 -15.65 -7.43
C SER A 38 0.08 -15.24 -8.44
N ARG A 39 1.10 -14.50 -7.99
CA ARG A 39 2.26 -14.14 -8.79
C ARG A 39 3.32 -15.26 -8.73
N PRO A 40 4.13 -15.44 -9.79
CA PRO A 40 5.26 -16.36 -9.78
C PRO A 40 6.18 -16.18 -8.56
N GLY A 41 6.91 -17.24 -8.18
CA GLY A 41 7.82 -17.21 -7.03
C GLY A 41 7.15 -17.31 -5.65
N GLY A 42 5.84 -17.55 -5.62
CA GLY A 42 5.05 -17.67 -4.38
C GLY A 42 4.63 -16.32 -3.80
N TRP A 43 4.73 -15.26 -4.58
CA TRP A 43 4.24 -13.93 -4.21
C TRP A 43 2.73 -13.84 -4.37
N ARG A 44 2.06 -13.16 -3.43
CA ARG A 44 0.60 -13.07 -3.39
C ARG A 44 0.17 -11.80 -2.67
N THR A 45 -0.94 -11.24 -3.13
CA THR A 45 -1.69 -10.21 -2.43
C THR A 45 -2.95 -10.81 -1.79
N LEU A 46 -3.16 -10.52 -0.51
CA LEU A 46 -4.38 -10.82 0.23
C LEU A 46 -5.07 -9.52 0.58
N GLN A 47 -6.38 -9.47 0.38
CA GLN A 47 -7.24 -8.35 0.69
C GLN A 47 -8.07 -8.71 1.92
N PHE A 48 -7.93 -7.92 2.97
CA PHE A 48 -8.64 -8.05 4.23
C PHE A 48 -9.61 -6.90 4.41
N ASP A 49 -10.82 -7.18 4.87
CA ASP A 49 -11.76 -6.15 5.28
C ASP A 49 -11.20 -5.28 6.43
N HIS A 50 -11.71 -4.06 6.54
CA HIS A 50 -11.29 -3.12 7.59
C HIS A 50 -11.43 -3.71 9.00
N GLY A 51 -10.43 -3.46 9.86
CA GLY A 51 -10.38 -3.95 11.24
C GLY A 51 -9.86 -5.38 11.44
N LEU A 52 -9.51 -6.11 10.36
CA LEU A 52 -8.92 -7.45 10.48
C LEU A 52 -7.39 -7.47 10.53
N TRP A 53 -6.73 -6.36 10.19
CA TRP A 53 -5.28 -6.24 10.15
C TRP A 53 -4.79 -5.19 11.17
N GLU A 54 -3.64 -5.44 11.77
CA GLU A 54 -2.96 -4.59 12.74
C GLU A 54 -1.47 -4.50 12.36
N ASP A 55 -0.79 -3.42 12.74
CA ASP A 55 0.61 -3.18 12.37
C ASP A 55 1.56 -4.31 12.82
N GLU A 56 1.27 -4.92 13.98
CA GLU A 56 2.05 -6.02 14.55
C GLU A 56 2.06 -7.27 13.66
N HIS A 57 0.99 -7.49 12.88
CA HIS A 57 0.89 -8.63 11.97
C HIS A 57 1.93 -8.60 10.85
N LEU A 58 2.39 -7.41 10.44
CA LEU A 58 3.42 -7.29 9.41
C LEU A 58 4.75 -7.90 9.87
N GLY A 59 5.14 -7.67 11.13
CA GLY A 59 6.34 -8.26 11.72
C GLY A 59 6.25 -9.77 11.82
N VAL A 60 5.15 -10.28 12.39
CA VAL A 60 4.87 -11.73 12.49
C VAL A 60 4.91 -12.39 11.12
N LEU A 61 4.39 -11.70 10.09
CA LEU A 61 4.37 -12.22 8.73
C LEU A 61 5.77 -12.34 8.12
N VAL A 62 6.62 -11.31 8.27
CA VAL A 62 8.01 -11.35 7.80
C VAL A 62 8.80 -12.44 8.53
N GLU A 63 8.62 -12.59 9.85
CA GLU A 63 9.27 -13.63 10.64
C GLU A 63 8.87 -15.04 10.19
N ARG A 64 7.58 -15.28 9.95
CA ARG A 64 7.07 -16.60 9.56
C ARG A 64 7.42 -16.98 8.13
N THR A 65 7.41 -16.02 7.22
CA THR A 65 7.69 -16.27 5.79
C THR A 65 9.19 -16.24 5.49
N GLY A 66 10.00 -15.59 6.34
CA GLY A 66 11.41 -15.37 6.08
C GLY A 66 11.66 -14.47 4.86
N ALA A 67 10.65 -13.72 4.43
CA ALA A 67 10.69 -12.86 3.24
C ALA A 67 10.13 -11.47 3.58
N PRO A 68 10.57 -10.42 2.87
CA PRO A 68 9.97 -9.09 3.02
C PRO A 68 8.48 -9.11 2.66
N ALA A 69 7.71 -8.28 3.35
CA ALA A 69 6.28 -8.11 3.11
C ALA A 69 5.93 -6.62 3.12
N CYS A 70 4.80 -6.26 2.50
CA CYS A 70 4.22 -4.94 2.65
C CYS A 70 2.71 -5.02 2.80
N VAL A 71 2.13 -3.95 3.34
CA VAL A 71 0.69 -3.76 3.47
C VAL A 71 0.32 -2.38 2.96
N ALA A 72 -0.74 -2.27 2.19
CA ALA A 72 -1.39 -1.01 1.86
C ALA A 72 -2.67 -0.90 2.69
N ASP A 73 -2.76 0.11 3.55
CA ASP A 73 -3.99 0.48 4.26
C ASP A 73 -4.80 1.40 3.34
N VAL A 74 -5.89 0.87 2.79
CA VAL A 74 -6.72 1.50 1.76
C VAL A 74 -7.97 2.10 2.39
N SER A 75 -8.28 3.34 2.01
CA SER A 75 -9.50 4.04 2.44
C SER A 75 -10.35 4.46 1.24
N ASP A 76 -11.57 3.92 1.16
CA ASP A 76 -12.58 4.12 0.11
C ASP A 76 -12.05 3.99 -1.33
N SER A 77 -10.99 3.18 -1.52
CA SER A 77 -10.19 3.07 -2.75
C SER A 77 -9.54 4.37 -3.24
N ASP A 78 -9.69 5.49 -2.52
CA ASP A 78 -9.21 6.81 -2.98
C ASP A 78 -7.76 7.08 -2.57
N LEU A 79 -7.23 6.38 -1.57
CA LEU A 79 -5.85 6.51 -1.10
C LEU A 79 -5.36 5.27 -0.38
N ALA A 80 -4.03 5.14 -0.28
CA ALA A 80 -3.43 4.13 0.55
C ALA A 80 -2.12 4.59 1.19
N LEU A 81 -1.91 4.19 2.46
CA LEU A 81 -0.57 4.21 3.06
C LEU A 81 0.06 2.84 2.87
N VAL A 82 1.10 2.77 2.04
CA VAL A 82 1.88 1.55 1.88
C VAL A 82 2.98 1.54 2.93
N THR A 83 3.08 0.43 3.66
CA THR A 83 4.16 0.14 4.59
C THR A 83 4.84 -1.16 4.17
N GLY A 84 6.15 -1.12 3.90
CA GLY A 84 6.94 -2.32 3.69
C GLY A 84 7.93 -2.58 4.81
N LEU A 85 8.14 -3.86 5.13
CA LEU A 85 9.08 -4.34 6.14
C LEU A 85 10.02 -5.38 5.51
N GLY A 86 11.32 -5.15 5.67
CA GLY A 86 12.39 -6.08 5.29
C GLY A 86 12.69 -7.11 6.37
N THR A 87 13.35 -8.20 5.99
CA THR A 87 13.84 -9.23 6.92
C THR A 87 14.97 -8.74 7.83
N ASP A 88 15.58 -7.60 7.50
CA ASP A 88 16.57 -6.91 8.31
C ASP A 88 15.94 -5.89 9.29
N GLY A 89 14.60 -5.84 9.36
CA GLY A 89 13.83 -4.93 10.21
C GLY A 89 13.72 -3.51 9.67
N ARG A 90 14.25 -3.21 8.47
CA ARG A 90 14.07 -1.89 7.86
C ARG A 90 12.65 -1.73 7.36
N ARG A 91 12.04 -0.60 7.71
CA ARG A 91 10.70 -0.20 7.30
C ARG A 91 10.77 0.98 6.32
N TRP A 92 9.88 1.00 5.34
CA TRP A 92 9.62 2.16 4.49
C TRP A 92 8.12 2.41 4.42
N GLN A 93 7.75 3.64 4.10
CA GLN A 93 6.36 4.03 3.90
C GLN A 93 6.23 4.95 2.69
N ALA A 94 5.09 4.91 2.02
CA ALA A 94 4.73 5.84 0.96
C ALA A 94 3.22 5.99 0.86
N TRP A 95 2.77 7.20 0.55
CA TRP A 95 1.37 7.45 0.20
C TRP A 95 1.14 7.20 -1.30
N LEU A 96 0.00 6.61 -1.61
CA LEU A 96 -0.58 6.56 -2.95
C LEU A 96 -1.77 7.52 -3.02
N ASN A 97 -1.98 8.16 -4.17
CA ASN A 97 -2.92 9.27 -4.36
C ASN A 97 -2.66 10.44 -3.37
N LEU A 98 -1.53 11.15 -3.58
CA LEU A 98 -1.08 12.22 -2.68
C LEU A 98 -2.09 13.37 -2.50
N ASP A 99 -2.92 13.63 -3.50
CA ASP A 99 -3.96 14.66 -3.41
C ASP A 99 -5.00 14.31 -2.34
N THR A 100 -5.52 13.09 -2.38
CA THR A 100 -6.47 12.58 -1.37
C THR A 100 -5.81 12.44 0.00
N ALA A 101 -4.57 11.93 0.05
CA ALA A 101 -3.81 11.83 1.29
C ALA A 101 -3.58 13.21 1.94
N ALA A 102 -3.25 14.22 1.13
CA ALA A 102 -3.08 15.58 1.62
C ALA A 102 -4.39 16.15 2.19
N ALA A 103 -5.53 15.92 1.52
CA ALA A 103 -6.84 16.39 1.96
C ALA A 103 -7.23 15.84 3.35
N LEU A 104 -6.94 14.57 3.62
CA LEU A 104 -7.25 13.95 4.92
C LEU A 104 -6.29 14.34 6.05
N GLN A 105 -5.09 14.80 5.72
CA GLN A 105 -4.06 15.17 6.70
C GLN A 105 -4.05 16.65 7.06
N VAL A 106 -4.92 17.45 6.45
CA VAL A 106 -5.10 18.85 6.85
C VAL A 106 -5.79 18.89 8.21
N GLU A 107 -5.16 19.56 9.17
CA GLU A 107 -5.76 19.82 10.47
C GLU A 107 -6.92 20.79 10.36
N GLU A 108 -8.07 20.41 10.92
CA GLU A 108 -9.22 21.28 11.07
C GLU A 108 -8.97 22.32 12.17
N PRO A 109 -9.30 23.59 11.95
CA PRO A 109 -9.26 24.61 12.99
C PRO A 109 -10.18 24.27 14.18
N GLU A 110 -9.66 24.38 15.41
CA GLU A 110 -10.39 24.03 16.64
C GLU A 110 -11.65 24.90 16.89
N ASP A 111 -11.77 26.04 16.21
CA ASP A 111 -12.84 27.04 16.37
C ASP A 111 -14.00 26.87 15.37
N LEU A 112 -13.99 25.83 14.55
CA LEU A 112 -15.09 25.53 13.63
C LEU A 112 -16.09 24.57 14.27
N ASP A 113 -17.35 25.00 14.29
CA ASP A 113 -18.47 24.19 14.79
C ASP A 113 -18.95 23.15 13.76
N ASP A 114 -18.56 23.29 12.49
CA ASP A 114 -19.01 22.44 11.37
C ASP A 114 -17.90 22.23 10.33
N THR A 115 -17.38 21.01 10.27
CA THR A 115 -16.35 20.57 9.32
C THR A 115 -16.77 20.75 7.86
N SER A 116 -18.06 20.74 7.53
CA SER A 116 -18.51 20.95 6.14
C SER A 116 -18.24 22.38 5.66
N LEU A 117 -18.23 23.37 6.57
CA LEU A 117 -17.84 24.75 6.27
C LEU A 117 -16.33 24.87 6.04
N TRP A 118 -15.55 24.05 6.75
CA TRP A 118 -14.11 23.96 6.56
C TRP A 118 -13.76 23.44 5.17
N VAL A 119 -14.27 22.26 4.81
CA VAL A 119 -13.94 21.57 3.54
C VAL A 119 -14.35 22.39 2.31
N ALA A 120 -15.36 23.25 2.42
CA ALA A 120 -15.81 24.13 1.34
C ALA A 120 -15.03 25.46 1.26
N SER A 121 -14.08 25.72 2.15
CA SER A 121 -13.37 26.99 2.26
C SER A 121 -12.12 27.07 1.35
N PRO A 122 -11.76 28.25 0.84
CA PRO A 122 -10.48 28.45 0.15
C PRO A 122 -9.25 28.17 1.04
N GLU A 123 -9.39 28.39 2.35
CA GLU A 123 -8.34 28.14 3.33
C GLU A 123 -8.01 26.65 3.44
N PHE A 124 -9.03 25.78 3.32
CA PHE A 124 -8.84 24.34 3.19
C PHE A 124 -8.03 24.01 1.93
N ASP A 125 -8.42 24.55 0.76
CA ASP A 125 -7.67 24.32 -0.48
C ASP A 125 -6.19 24.75 -0.38
N ASP A 126 -5.92 25.86 0.30
CA ASP A 126 -4.56 26.33 0.59
C ASP A 126 -3.80 25.41 1.55
N ALA A 127 -4.47 24.87 2.55
CA ALA A 127 -3.90 23.89 3.47
C ALA A 127 -3.58 22.57 2.75
N VAL A 128 -4.50 22.07 1.90
CA VAL A 128 -4.30 20.87 1.08
C VAL A 128 -3.11 21.06 0.14
N ARG A 129 -3.02 22.21 -0.56
CA ARG A 129 -1.87 22.51 -1.43
C ARG A 129 -0.54 22.47 -0.68
N ARG A 130 -0.49 23.05 0.53
CA ARG A 130 0.73 23.03 1.36
C ARG A 130 1.09 21.61 1.80
N LYS A 131 0.09 20.84 2.27
CA LYS A 131 0.28 19.46 2.70
C LYS A 131 0.73 18.56 1.54
N ARG A 132 0.19 18.76 0.34
CA ARG A 132 0.62 18.06 -0.88
C ARG A 132 2.10 18.30 -1.19
N VAL A 133 2.57 19.55 -1.11
CA VAL A 133 3.99 19.88 -1.32
C VAL A 133 4.89 19.21 -0.27
N GLU A 134 4.43 19.13 0.97
CA GLU A 134 5.14 18.41 2.05
C GLU A 134 5.27 16.91 1.72
N LEU A 135 4.18 16.25 1.31
CA LEU A 135 4.18 14.84 0.91
C LEU A 135 5.05 14.59 -0.33
N GLU A 136 4.96 15.46 -1.34
CA GLU A 136 5.81 15.39 -2.54
C GLU A 136 7.31 15.49 -2.22
N GLY A 137 7.66 16.21 -1.15
CA GLY A 137 9.04 16.31 -0.65
C GLY A 137 9.61 14.99 -0.14
N ASN A 138 8.75 14.07 0.32
CA ASN A 138 9.15 12.75 0.84
C ASN A 138 9.33 11.70 -0.26
N VAL A 139 8.66 11.89 -1.41
CA VAL A 139 8.66 10.93 -2.54
C VAL A 139 10.04 10.38 -2.91
N PRO A 140 11.14 11.18 -3.01
CA PRO A 140 12.46 10.62 -3.33
C PRO A 140 13.02 9.67 -2.26
N ALA A 141 12.71 9.89 -0.98
CA ALA A 141 13.12 9.01 0.10
C ALA A 141 12.26 7.73 0.11
N ASP A 142 10.95 7.89 -0.08
CA ASP A 142 9.99 6.79 -0.11
C ASP A 142 10.28 5.82 -1.26
N ALA A 143 10.51 6.35 -2.47
CA ALA A 143 10.88 5.57 -3.64
C ALA A 143 12.19 4.80 -3.44
N ARG A 144 13.18 5.41 -2.77
CA ARG A 144 14.44 4.74 -2.43
C ARG A 144 14.23 3.63 -1.41
N GLY A 145 13.36 3.86 -0.40
CA GLY A 145 12.98 2.85 0.59
C GLY A 145 12.31 1.65 -0.06
N ALA A 146 11.35 1.88 -0.95
CA ALA A 146 10.64 0.85 -1.69
C ALA A 146 11.59 0.01 -2.56
N LEU A 147 12.50 0.66 -3.30
CA LEU A 147 13.50 -0.04 -4.12
C LEU A 147 14.49 -0.85 -3.27
N ALA A 148 14.96 -0.30 -2.15
CA ALA A 148 15.85 -1.02 -1.24
C ALA A 148 15.16 -2.25 -0.63
N TRP A 149 13.86 -2.14 -0.31
CA TRP A 149 13.05 -3.24 0.17
C TRP A 149 12.84 -4.33 -0.91
N ALA A 150 12.53 -3.94 -2.15
CA ALA A 150 12.39 -4.89 -3.26
C ALA A 150 13.72 -5.62 -3.54
N ALA A 151 14.85 -4.90 -3.51
CA ALA A 151 16.17 -5.50 -3.66
C ALA A 151 16.49 -6.50 -2.52
N ALA A 152 16.10 -6.20 -1.28
CA ALA A 152 16.23 -7.12 -0.14
C ALA A 152 15.35 -8.38 -0.29
N ALA A 153 14.27 -8.30 -1.06
CA ALA A 153 13.44 -9.46 -1.41
C ALA A 153 14.09 -10.36 -2.49
N GLY A 154 15.28 -10.00 -2.99
CA GLY A 154 15.97 -10.73 -4.05
C GLY A 154 15.36 -10.50 -5.44
N VAL A 155 14.54 -9.47 -5.58
CA VAL A 155 13.91 -9.08 -6.84
C VAL A 155 14.87 -8.15 -7.59
N PRO A 156 15.18 -8.42 -8.88
CA PRO A 156 15.99 -7.51 -9.67
C PRO A 156 15.27 -6.16 -9.77
N ALA A 157 16.02 -5.05 -9.71
CA ALA A 157 15.43 -3.72 -9.84
C ALA A 157 14.68 -3.62 -11.19
N GLY A 158 13.34 -3.66 -11.13
CA GLY A 158 12.48 -3.58 -12.32
C GLY A 158 12.59 -2.22 -12.97
N ALA A 159 12.26 -1.18 -12.20
CA ALA A 159 12.35 0.21 -12.62
C ALA A 159 13.42 1.01 -11.85
N GLY A 160 13.87 2.11 -12.45
CA GLY A 160 14.74 3.08 -11.78
C GLY A 160 13.97 3.96 -10.81
N GLN A 161 14.67 4.60 -9.85
CA GLN A 161 14.07 5.48 -8.83
C GLN A 161 13.12 6.53 -9.43
N GLY A 162 13.50 7.19 -10.53
CA GLY A 162 12.65 8.20 -11.17
C GLY A 162 11.28 7.69 -11.59
N ARG A 163 11.17 6.43 -12.03
CA ARG A 163 9.91 5.82 -12.43
C ARG A 163 9.01 5.53 -11.23
N ILE A 164 9.58 5.05 -10.13
CA ILE A 164 8.84 4.88 -8.87
C ILE A 164 8.38 6.23 -8.33
N GLU A 165 9.23 7.26 -8.41
CA GLU A 165 8.84 8.60 -7.99
C GLU A 165 7.73 9.21 -8.86
N GLU A 166 7.74 8.97 -10.18
CA GLU A 166 6.64 9.35 -11.07
C GLU A 166 5.34 8.64 -10.68
N LEU A 167 5.41 7.34 -10.39
CA LEU A 167 4.27 6.55 -9.96
C LEU A 167 3.71 7.05 -8.62
N LEU A 168 4.55 7.33 -7.62
CA LEU A 168 4.11 7.86 -6.32
C LEU A 168 3.46 9.25 -6.42
N ARG A 169 3.77 10.02 -7.48
CA ARG A 169 3.12 11.30 -7.79
C ARG A 169 1.90 11.18 -8.70
N SER A 170 1.66 9.99 -9.24
CA SER A 170 0.52 9.74 -10.11
C SER A 170 -0.77 9.57 -9.30
N HIS A 171 -1.90 9.54 -10.01
CA HIS A 171 -3.20 9.31 -9.42
C HIS A 171 -3.94 8.25 -10.23
N GLU A 172 -4.74 7.44 -9.54
CA GLU A 172 -5.72 6.55 -10.17
C GLU A 172 -7.06 6.66 -9.45
N THR A 173 -8.12 6.23 -10.15
CA THR A 173 -9.48 6.18 -9.58
C THR A 173 -9.55 5.17 -8.43
N PHE A 174 -8.82 4.06 -8.54
CA PHE A 174 -8.73 3.04 -7.50
C PHE A 174 -7.26 2.85 -7.15
N VAL A 175 -6.91 3.10 -5.90
CA VAL A 175 -5.54 3.03 -5.41
C VAL A 175 -4.98 1.60 -5.41
N GLU A 176 -5.86 0.61 -5.43
CA GLU A 176 -5.52 -0.81 -5.59
C GLU A 176 -4.79 -1.07 -6.91
N ASP A 177 -5.19 -0.37 -7.97
CA ASP A 177 -4.53 -0.44 -9.28
C ASP A 177 -3.12 0.17 -9.20
N LEU A 178 -2.96 1.32 -8.53
CA LEU A 178 -1.64 1.91 -8.27
C LEU A 178 -0.75 0.99 -7.43
N PHE A 179 -1.32 0.32 -6.44
CA PHE A 179 -0.59 -0.63 -5.62
C PHE A 179 -0.09 -1.81 -6.46
N SER A 180 -0.92 -2.35 -7.36
CA SER A 180 -0.51 -3.40 -8.30
C SER A 180 0.63 -2.94 -9.21
N VAL A 181 0.49 -1.76 -9.83
CA VAL A 181 1.52 -1.17 -10.71
C VAL A 181 2.80 -0.88 -9.94
N LEU A 182 2.72 -0.47 -8.68
CA LEU A 182 3.89 -0.27 -7.82
C LEU A 182 4.67 -1.57 -7.63
N LEU A 183 3.99 -2.68 -7.35
CA LEU A 183 4.64 -3.99 -7.22
C LEU A 183 5.32 -4.41 -8.53
N ASP A 184 4.67 -4.17 -9.67
CA ASP A 184 5.23 -4.49 -10.98
C ASP A 184 6.48 -3.65 -11.30
N GLU A 185 6.43 -2.34 -11.06
CA GLU A 185 7.55 -1.42 -11.30
C GLU A 185 8.71 -1.66 -10.31
N LEU A 186 8.43 -2.14 -9.10
CA LEU A 186 9.47 -2.61 -8.17
C LEU A 186 10.15 -3.91 -8.64
N GLY A 187 9.61 -4.56 -9.66
CA GLY A 187 10.17 -5.75 -10.31
C GLY A 187 9.55 -7.07 -9.85
N PHE A 188 8.50 -7.02 -9.02
CA PHE A 188 7.81 -8.26 -8.65
C PHE A 188 7.11 -8.85 -9.88
N PRO A 189 7.01 -10.18 -9.97
CA PRO A 189 6.37 -10.81 -11.12
C PRO A 189 4.94 -10.28 -11.30
N PRO A 190 4.54 -9.95 -12.55
CA PRO A 190 3.20 -9.43 -12.81
C PRO A 190 2.15 -10.49 -12.51
N GLU A 191 0.90 -10.05 -12.37
CA GLU A 191 -0.22 -10.96 -12.19
C GLU A 191 -0.43 -11.82 -13.44
N PRO A 192 -0.83 -13.10 -13.28
CA PRO A 192 -1.12 -13.97 -14.40
C PRO A 192 -2.33 -13.41 -15.19
N GLY A 193 -2.03 -12.69 -16.26
CA GLY A 193 -3.00 -11.98 -17.10
C GLY A 193 -2.41 -10.76 -17.81
N ASP A 194 -1.40 -10.13 -17.21
CA ASP A 194 -0.72 -8.93 -17.75
C ASP A 194 0.49 -9.24 -18.64
N ALA A 195 0.72 -10.52 -18.96
CA ALA A 195 1.58 -10.85 -20.09
C ALA A 195 0.90 -10.37 -21.37
N SER A 196 1.14 -9.10 -21.73
CA SER A 196 0.87 -8.60 -23.07
C SER A 196 1.40 -9.64 -24.07
N PRO A 197 0.58 -10.06 -25.06
CA PRO A 197 1.09 -10.94 -26.09
C PRO A 197 2.26 -10.22 -26.77
N GLU A 198 3.46 -10.78 -26.71
CA GLU A 198 4.59 -10.31 -27.51
C GLU A 198 4.17 -10.27 -29.00
N PRO A 199 4.63 -9.25 -29.76
CA PRO A 199 4.21 -9.01 -31.15
C PRO A 199 4.65 -10.09 -32.15
#